data_AF-A0AAV2SRW9-F1
#
_entry.id   AF-A0AAV2SRW9-F1
#
_cell.length_a   1.000
_cell.length_b   1.000
_cell.length_c   1.000
_cell.angle_alpha   90.00
_cell.angle_beta   90.00
_cell.angle_gamma   90.00
#
_symmetry.space_group_name_H-M   'P 1'
#
loop_
_entity.id
_entity.type
_entity.pdbx_description
1 polymer ?
#
loop_
_entity_poly.entity_id
_entity_poly.type
_entity_poly.pdbx_seq_one_letter_code
_entity_poly.pdbx_strand_id
1 'polypeptide(L)'
;MTSWFIRIIITHCLILPSQIERLYSRFTSLDKGDNGSLAREDFLRIPELAINPLGDRIVHAFFKESQDDRVNFRQFVRILAHFRPMKRTQENKLNSREEKLR
;
A
#
# COMPACT_ATOMS: atom_id res chain seq x y z
N MET A 1 7.80 16.71 -13.42
CA MET A 1 6.58 16.48 -12.61
C MET A 1 6.82 15.70 -11.31
N THR A 2 8.02 15.15 -11.07
CA THR A 2 8.27 14.14 -10.02
C THR A 2 8.65 14.69 -8.64
N SER A 3 9.40 15.79 -8.54
CA SER A 3 9.92 16.26 -7.23
C SER A 3 8.84 16.81 -6.29
N TRP A 4 7.88 17.58 -6.80
CA TRP A 4 6.81 18.15 -5.97
C TRP A 4 5.81 17.09 -5.50
N PHE A 5 5.47 16.13 -6.38
CA PHE A 5 4.57 15.02 -6.06
C PHE A 5 5.15 14.05 -5.03
N ILE A 6 6.45 13.74 -5.16
CA ILE A 6 7.19 12.94 -4.17
C ILE A 6 7.18 13.65 -2.81
N ARG A 7 7.41 14.98 -2.76
CA ARG A 7 7.34 15.75 -1.52
C ARG A 7 5.95 15.68 -0.86
N ILE A 8 4.86 15.78 -1.61
CA ILE A 8 3.49 15.65 -1.08
C ILE A 8 3.26 14.28 -0.42
N ILE A 9 3.71 13.22 -1.08
CA ILE A 9 3.60 11.85 -0.53
C ILE A 9 4.48 11.70 0.72
N ILE A 10 5.69 12.25 0.74
CA ILE A 10 6.58 12.20 1.92
C ILE A 10 6.02 13.00 3.11
N THR A 11 5.39 14.15 2.86
CA THR A 11 4.85 14.99 3.93
C THR A 11 3.59 14.38 4.56
N HIS A 12 2.75 13.71 3.77
CA HIS A 12 1.51 13.08 4.27
C HIS A 12 1.67 11.60 4.62
N CYS A 13 2.71 10.92 4.16
CA CYS A 13 3.06 9.54 4.49
C CYS A 13 4.55 9.48 4.83
N LEU A 14 4.92 8.86 5.95
CA LEU A 14 6.31 8.76 6.46
C LEU A 14 7.25 7.88 5.60
N ILE A 15 7.08 7.85 4.27
CA ILE A 15 7.83 7.04 3.32
C ILE A 15 9.13 7.76 2.95
N LEU A 16 10.27 7.07 3.09
CA LEU A 16 11.56 7.62 2.66
C LEU A 16 11.56 7.78 1.13
N PRO A 17 12.24 8.81 0.58
CA PRO A 17 12.31 9.02 -0.88
C PRO A 17 12.69 7.76 -1.67
N SER A 18 13.71 7.04 -1.19
CA SER A 18 14.18 5.78 -1.80
C SER A 18 13.14 4.66 -1.81
N GLN A 19 12.20 4.68 -0.87
CA GLN A 19 11.09 3.74 -0.83
C GLN A 19 10.02 4.11 -1.87
N ILE A 20 9.79 5.41 -2.09
CA ILE A 20 8.85 5.88 -3.13
C ILE A 20 9.36 5.50 -4.52
N GLU A 21 10.64 5.69 -4.80
CA GLU A 21 11.25 5.30 -6.07
C GLU A 21 11.11 3.79 -6.33
N ARG A 22 11.38 2.96 -5.31
CA ARG A 22 11.19 1.51 -5.39
C ARG A 22 9.73 1.12 -5.62
N LEU A 23 8.80 1.81 -4.95
CA LEU A 23 7.37 1.59 -5.13
C LEU A 23 6.92 1.99 -6.53
N TYR A 24 7.42 3.10 -7.07
CA TYR A 24 7.12 3.55 -8.41
C TYR A 24 7.66 2.57 -9.46
N SER A 25 8.90 2.10 -9.30
CA SER A 25 9.49 1.08 -10.18
C SER A 25 8.70 -0.24 -10.15
N ARG A 26 8.16 -0.63 -8.99
CA ARG A 26 7.26 -1.79 -8.89
C ARG A 26 5.89 -1.51 -9.52
N PHE A 27 5.36 -0.31 -9.37
CA PHE A 27 4.09 0.07 -9.99
C PHE A 27 4.19 -0.01 -11.52
N THR A 28 5.24 0.57 -12.11
CA THR A 28 5.43 0.53 -13.56
C THR A 28 5.77 -0.87 -14.09
N SER A 29 6.40 -1.73 -13.29
CA SER A 29 6.64 -3.11 -13.71
C SER A 29 5.35 -3.95 -13.78
N LEU A 30 4.34 -3.57 -13.00
CA LEU A 30 3.00 -4.17 -13.00
C LEU A 30 2.10 -3.56 -14.08
N ASP A 31 2.23 -2.27 -14.39
CA ASP A 31 1.47 -1.59 -15.44
C ASP A 31 1.97 -1.97 -16.84
N LYS A 32 1.58 -3.15 -17.31
CA LYS A 32 1.94 -3.63 -18.66
C LYS A 32 1.31 -2.82 -19.78
N GLY A 33 0.25 -2.06 -19.48
CA GLY A 33 -0.46 -1.24 -20.44
C GLY A 33 0.11 0.17 -20.59
N ASP A 34 1.09 0.55 -19.77
CA ASP A 34 1.68 1.91 -19.69
C ASP A 34 0.62 3.02 -19.70
N ASN A 35 -0.48 2.79 -18.98
CA ASN A 35 -1.62 3.71 -18.93
C ASN A 35 -1.70 4.50 -17.61
N GLY A 36 -0.73 4.28 -16.71
CA GLY A 36 -0.64 4.95 -15.42
C GLY A 36 -1.56 4.36 -14.35
N SER A 37 -2.16 3.20 -14.59
CA SER A 37 -3.12 2.56 -13.69
C SER A 37 -3.06 1.03 -13.72
N LEU A 38 -3.29 0.40 -12.58
CA LEU A 38 -3.32 -1.06 -12.44
C LEU A 38 -4.76 -1.53 -12.38
N ALA A 39 -5.10 -2.52 -13.21
CA ALA A 39 -6.36 -3.24 -13.12
C ALA A 39 -6.22 -4.45 -12.18
N ARG A 40 -7.34 -5.09 -11.85
CA ARG A 40 -7.34 -6.25 -10.93
C ARG A 40 -6.45 -7.38 -11.43
N GLU A 41 -6.44 -7.61 -12.74
CA GLU A 41 -5.67 -8.66 -13.40
C GLU A 41 -4.15 -8.44 -13.24
N ASP A 42 -3.70 -7.19 -13.13
CA ASP A 42 -2.28 -6.86 -12.93
C ASP A 42 -1.80 -7.31 -11.54
N PHE A 43 -2.68 -7.26 -10.53
CA PHE A 43 -2.36 -7.77 -9.18
C PHE A 43 -2.36 -9.30 -9.11
N LEU A 44 -3.23 -9.97 -9.89
CA LEU A 44 -3.29 -11.43 -9.95
C LEU A 44 -2.03 -12.05 -10.59
N ARG A 45 -1.28 -11.26 -11.36
CA ARG A 45 0.01 -11.67 -11.93
C ARG A 45 1.15 -11.71 -10.92
N ILE A 46 0.95 -11.21 -9.69
CA ILE A 46 1.97 -11.21 -8.64
C ILE A 46 1.98 -12.59 -7.98
N PRO A 47 2.99 -13.46 -8.23
CA PRO A 47 2.99 -14.81 -7.71
C PRO A 47 2.97 -14.85 -6.18
N GLU A 48 3.68 -13.91 -5.54
CA GLU A 48 3.74 -13.79 -4.08
C GLU A 48 2.39 -13.37 -3.48
N LEU A 49 1.53 -12.71 -4.24
CA LEU A 49 0.18 -12.35 -3.81
C LEU A 49 -0.78 -13.51 -4.01
N ALA A 50 -0.61 -14.30 -5.08
CA ALA A 50 -1.43 -15.47 -5.37
C ALA A 50 -1.26 -16.59 -4.33
N ILE A 51 -0.06 -16.75 -3.78
CA ILE A 51 0.21 -17.73 -2.69
C ILE A 51 -0.12 -17.18 -1.29
N ASN A 52 -0.48 -15.89 -1.18
CA ASN A 52 -0.79 -15.28 0.10
C ASN A 52 -2.24 -15.61 0.49
N PRO A 53 -2.50 -16.20 1.67
CA PRO A 53 -3.87 -16.50 2.12
C PRO A 53 -4.76 -15.26 2.28
N LEU A 54 -4.16 -14.06 2.34
CA LEU A 54 -4.86 -12.77 2.35
C LEU A 54 -4.83 -12.06 0.99
N GLY A 55 -4.29 -12.68 -0.06
CA GLY A 55 -4.08 -12.09 -1.37
C GLY A 55 -5.35 -11.46 -1.93
N ASP A 56 -6.44 -12.21 -2.02
CA ASP A 56 -7.73 -11.72 -2.50
C ASP A 56 -8.27 -10.55 -1.67
N ARG A 57 -8.09 -10.58 -0.35
CA ARG A 57 -8.52 -9.49 0.54
C ARG A 57 -7.67 -8.23 0.34
N ILE A 58 -6.38 -8.39 0.11
CA ILE A 58 -5.46 -7.30 -0.20
C ILE A 58 -5.85 -6.68 -1.54
N VAL A 59 -6.03 -7.49 -2.59
CA VAL A 59 -6.50 -7.02 -3.90
C VAL A 59 -7.83 -6.29 -3.74
N HIS A 60 -8.80 -6.88 -3.05
CA HIS A 60 -10.08 -6.21 -2.80
C HIS A 60 -9.93 -4.86 -2.09
N ALA A 61 -9.03 -4.75 -1.10
CA ALA A 61 -8.75 -3.48 -0.43
C ALA A 61 -8.18 -2.42 -1.38
N PHE A 62 -7.45 -2.80 -2.44
CA PHE A 62 -6.96 -1.86 -3.45
C PHE A 62 -8.07 -1.19 -4.25
N PHE A 63 -9.19 -1.88 -4.45
CA PHE A 63 -10.32 -1.39 -5.25
C PHE A 63 -11.52 -0.93 -4.42
N LYS A 64 -11.49 -1.10 -3.09
CA LYS A 64 -12.63 -0.79 -2.21
C LYS A 64 -13.08 0.68 -2.27
N GLU A 65 -12.14 1.59 -2.43
CA GLU A 65 -12.40 3.04 -2.48
C GLU A 65 -12.32 3.61 -3.91
N SER A 66 -11.98 2.78 -4.91
CA SER A 66 -11.92 3.21 -6.30
C SER A 66 -13.29 3.09 -6.94
N GLN A 67 -13.79 4.17 -7.52
CA GLN A 67 -15.02 4.14 -8.33
C GLN A 67 -14.79 3.41 -9.67
N ASP A 68 -13.55 3.46 -10.15
CA ASP A 68 -13.09 2.73 -11.32
C ASP A 68 -12.42 1.42 -10.89
N ASP A 69 -12.52 0.36 -11.70
CA ASP A 69 -11.79 -0.90 -11.52
C ASP A 69 -10.27 -0.75 -11.77
N ARG A 70 -9.71 0.43 -11.48
CA ARG A 70 -8.31 0.80 -11.70
C ARG A 70 -7.73 1.54 -10.50
N VAL A 71 -6.43 1.38 -10.31
CA VAL A 71 -5.68 1.96 -9.19
C VAL A 71 -4.49 2.74 -9.74
N ASN A 72 -4.46 4.05 -9.50
CA ASN A 72 -3.30 4.88 -9.84
C ASN A 72 -2.20 4.78 -8.77
N PHE A 73 -1.02 5.30 -9.10
CA PHE A 73 0.14 5.22 -8.20
C PHE A 73 -0.11 5.85 -6.81
N ARG A 74 -0.89 6.93 -6.74
CA ARG A 74 -1.21 7.59 -5.47
C ARG A 74 -2.05 6.69 -4.56
N GLN A 75 -3.05 6.02 -5.11
CA GLN A 75 -3.88 5.05 -4.39
C GLN A 75 -3.03 3.85 -3.97
N PHE A 76 -2.20 3.33 -4.87
CA PHE A 76 -1.28 2.22 -4.59
C PHE A 76 -0.41 2.48 -3.36
N VAL A 77 0.23 3.65 -3.31
CA VAL A 77 1.09 4.03 -2.17
C VAL A 77 0.29 4.22 -0.88
N ARG A 78 -0.91 4.80 -0.95
CA ARG A 78 -1.77 5.01 0.23
C ARG A 78 -2.17 3.69 0.90
N ILE A 79 -2.54 2.69 0.11
CA ILE A 79 -2.93 1.38 0.63
C ILE A 79 -1.71 0.67 1.22
N LEU A 80 -0.55 0.72 0.56
CA LEU A 80 0.69 0.16 1.10
C LEU A 80 1.18 0.87 2.37
N ALA A 81 0.86 2.16 2.54
CA ALA A 81 1.17 2.88 3.76
C ALA A 81 0.43 2.34 5.00
N HIS A 82 -0.75 1.70 4.83
CA HIS A 82 -1.48 1.08 5.94
C HIS A 82 -0.77 -0.17 6.47
N PHE A 83 -0.03 -0.88 5.62
CA PHE A 83 0.73 -2.08 5.99
C PHE A 83 2.10 -1.77 6.59
N ARG A 84 2.37 -0.49 6.90
CA ARG A 84 3.63 -0.13 7.55
C ARG A 84 3.70 -0.79 8.93
N PRO A 85 4.83 -1.44 9.25
CA PRO A 85 5.06 -1.93 10.60
C PRO A 85 4.84 -0.77 11.58
N MET A 86 3.87 -0.93 12.48
CA MET A 86 3.65 0.05 13.54
C MET A 86 4.97 0.16 14.32
N LYS A 87 5.46 1.38 14.55
CA LYS A 87 6.62 1.58 15.42
C LYS A 87 6.30 0.91 16.76
N ARG A 88 7.19 0.03 17.23
CA ARG A 88 7.06 -0.78 18.46
C ARG A 88 6.89 0.03 19.76
N THR A 89 6.65 1.34 19.68
CA THR A 89 6.68 2.29 20.80
C THR A 89 5.29 2.67 21.32
N GLN A 90 4.20 2.22 20.71
CA GLN A 90 2.92 2.23 21.42
C GLN A 90 2.79 0.91 22.15
N GLU A 91 3.15 0.92 23.44
CA GLU A 91 2.59 -0.03 24.40
C GLU A 91 1.10 -0.14 24.11
N ASN A 92 0.67 -1.34 23.75
CA ASN A 92 -0.72 -1.64 23.52
C ASN A 92 -1.40 -1.60 24.89
N LYS A 93 -1.82 -0.42 25.36
CA LYS A 93 -2.41 -0.22 26.70
C LYS A 93 -3.57 -1.20 26.96
N LEU A 94 -4.27 -1.57 25.88
CA LEU A 94 -5.37 -2.55 25.82
C LEU A 94 -4.95 -4.00 26.12
N ASN A 95 -3.64 -4.29 26.12
CA ASN A 95 -3.08 -5.60 26.45
C ASN A 95 -2.24 -5.55 27.73
N SER A 96 -2.40 -4.49 28.53
CA SER A 96 -1.80 -4.43 29.86
C SER A 96 -2.41 -5.50 30.76
N ARG A 97 -1.58 -6.03 31.66
CA ARG A 97 -2.02 -7.05 32.63
C ARG A 97 -3.12 -6.47 33.54
N GLU A 98 -3.09 -5.15 33.80
CA GLU A 98 -4.10 -4.47 34.61
C GLU A 98 -5.50 -4.44 33.97
N GLU A 99 -5.65 -4.24 32.65
CA GLU A 99 -6.99 -4.19 32.02
C GLU A 99 -7.61 -5.58 31.83
N LYS A 100 -6.80 -6.64 31.74
CA LYS A 100 -7.31 -8.03 31.62
C LYS A 100 -7.80 -8.64 32.92
N LEU A 101 -7.48 -8.01 34.06
CA LEU A 101 -7.84 -8.47 35.40
C LEU A 101 -8.97 -7.63 36.02
N ARG A 102 -9.55 -6.69 35.26
CA ARG A 102 -10.75 -5.94 35.62
C ARG A 102 -12.02 -6.57 35.05
#